data_AF-A0A1N6GYB1-F1
#
_entry.id   AF-A0A1N6GYB1-F1
#
_cell.length_a   1.000
_cell.length_b   1.000
_cell.length_c   1.000
_cell.angle_alpha   90.00
_cell.angle_beta   90.00
_cell.angle_gamma   90.00
#
_symmetry.space_group_name_H-M   'P 1'
#
loop_
_entity.id
_entity.type
_entity.pdbx_description
1 polymer ?
#
loop_
_entity_poly.entity_id
_entity_poly.type
_entity_poly.pdbx_seq_one_letter_code
_entity_poly.pdbx_strand_id
1 'polypeptide(L)'
;MRNATPRPLGRRKGFSLVELMVACVISVGLIAIMVSMTASFERSASEVIARCELAQEADFAMARLADDLRGFSSTRPETRTLFMAPEELQLIFGDRTITYSVQNETLIRSVDPGAEPDLIVAHHLQHLQALRIDPQEPIFKFSLTFALPFREQRATPLVLERSYHLIAVLP
;
A
#
# COMPACT_ATOMS: atom_id res chain seq x y z
N MET A 1 -76.33 -42.10 -6.00
CA MET A 1 -75.84 -40.74 -6.33
C MET A 1 -75.70 -39.96 -5.03
N ARG A 2 -74.47 -39.68 -4.57
CA ARG A 2 -74.20 -38.90 -3.33
C ARG A 2 -73.82 -37.48 -3.75
N ASN A 3 -74.62 -36.50 -3.34
CA ASN A 3 -74.36 -35.09 -3.60
C ASN A 3 -73.18 -34.61 -2.74
N ALA A 4 -72.04 -34.32 -3.37
CA ALA A 4 -70.91 -33.67 -2.74
C ALA A 4 -71.20 -32.17 -2.63
N THR A 5 -71.47 -31.69 -1.42
CA THR A 5 -71.59 -30.26 -1.14
C THR A 5 -70.21 -29.59 -1.21
N PRO A 6 -70.04 -28.49 -1.97
CA PRO A 6 -68.77 -27.78 -2.04
C PRO A 6 -68.42 -27.18 -0.67
N ARG A 7 -67.22 -27.47 -0.17
CA ARG A 7 -66.70 -26.82 1.04
C ARG A 7 -66.48 -25.33 0.75
N PRO A 8 -66.85 -24.42 1.66
CA PRO A 8 -66.57 -23.01 1.48
C PRO A 8 -65.05 -22.79 1.42
N LEU A 9 -64.57 -22.21 0.33
CA LEU A 9 -63.20 -21.73 0.22
C LEU A 9 -62.99 -20.72 1.35
N GLY A 10 -62.18 -21.10 2.34
CA GLY A 10 -61.86 -20.28 3.50
C GLY A 10 -61.50 -18.87 3.05
N ARG A 11 -62.25 -17.89 3.56
CA ARG A 11 -62.08 -16.46 3.33
C ARG A 11 -60.63 -16.10 3.68
N ARG A 12 -59.75 -16.00 2.68
CA ARG A 12 -58.37 -15.55 2.89
C ARG A 12 -58.46 -14.16 3.51
N LYS A 13 -58.01 -14.02 4.76
CA LYS A 13 -57.87 -12.71 5.41
C LYS A 13 -56.90 -11.91 4.56
N GLY A 14 -57.41 -10.88 3.87
CA GLY A 14 -56.56 -9.94 3.15
C GLY A 14 -55.64 -9.23 4.14
N PHE A 15 -54.43 -8.91 3.71
CA PHE A 15 -53.49 -8.11 4.49
C PHE A 15 -54.14 -6.79 4.88
N SER A 16 -54.00 -6.41 6.15
CA SER A 16 -54.45 -5.09 6.59
C SER A 16 -53.51 -4.01 6.05
N LEU A 17 -54.04 -2.82 5.79
CA LEU A 17 -53.24 -1.66 5.35
C LEU A 17 -52.11 -1.35 6.35
N VAL A 18 -52.37 -1.57 7.63
CA VAL A 18 -51.38 -1.41 8.70
C VAL A 18 -50.21 -2.39 8.55
N GLU A 19 -50.49 -3.66 8.25
CA GLU A 19 -49.43 -4.66 7.99
C GLU A 19 -48.56 -4.28 6.79
N LEU A 20 -49.17 -3.75 5.71
CA LEU A 20 -48.43 -3.26 4.55
C LEU A 20 -47.53 -2.07 4.92
N MET A 21 -48.04 -1.11 5.71
CA MET A 21 -47.24 0.03 6.16
C MET A 21 -46.06 -0.40 7.03
N VAL A 22 -46.29 -1.32 7.97
CA VAL A 22 -45.22 -1.87 8.82
C VAL A 22 -44.17 -2.59 7.96
N ALA A 23 -44.59 -3.42 7.01
CA ALA A 23 -43.68 -4.11 6.10
C ALA A 23 -42.84 -3.13 5.26
N CYS A 24 -43.44 -2.04 4.76
CA CYS A 24 -42.73 -1.00 4.01
C CYS A 24 -41.67 -0.30 4.86
N VAL A 25 -42.02 0.12 6.09
CA VAL A 25 -41.06 0.80 6.99
C VAL A 25 -39.89 -0.11 7.33
N ILE A 26 -40.16 -1.39 7.65
CA ILE A 26 -39.11 -2.38 7.92
C ILE A 26 -38.22 -2.57 6.69
N SER A 27 -38.81 -2.68 5.50
CA SER A 27 -38.04 -2.88 4.25
C SER A 27 -37.13 -1.70 3.94
N VAL A 28 -37.61 -0.46 4.08
CA VAL A 28 -36.80 0.75 3.90
C VAL A 28 -35.67 0.81 4.93
N GLY A 29 -35.97 0.49 6.19
CA GLY A 29 -34.96 0.40 7.25
C GLY A 29 -33.85 -0.61 6.94
N LEU A 30 -34.23 -1.81 6.48
CA LEU A 30 -33.27 -2.86 6.09
C LEU A 30 -32.42 -2.43 4.90
N ILE A 31 -33.00 -1.79 3.89
CA ILE A 31 -32.26 -1.27 2.73
C ILE A 31 -31.25 -0.20 3.19
N ALA A 32 -31.67 0.73 4.05
CA ALA A 32 -30.78 1.77 4.56
C ALA A 32 -29.59 1.18 5.34
N ILE A 33 -29.84 0.15 6.17
CA ILE A 33 -28.79 -0.57 6.89
C ILE A 33 -27.85 -1.27 5.90
N MET A 34 -28.38 -1.99 4.91
CA MET A 34 -27.57 -2.67 3.90
C MET A 34 -26.70 -1.71 3.10
N VAL A 35 -27.25 -0.57 2.66
CA VAL A 35 -26.48 0.47 1.94
C VAL A 35 -25.37 1.06 2.82
N SER A 36 -25.64 1.27 4.11
CA SER A 36 -24.60 1.73 5.04
C SER A 36 -23.50 0.69 5.22
N MET A 37 -23.84 -0.60 5.30
CA MET A 37 -22.86 -1.66 5.44
C MET A 37 -22.00 -1.81 4.19
N THR A 38 -22.58 -1.77 2.99
CA THR A 38 -21.82 -1.84 1.73
C THR A 38 -20.85 -0.68 1.60
N ALA A 39 -21.27 0.55 1.95
CA ALA A 39 -20.38 1.71 1.95
C ALA A 39 -19.22 1.57 2.95
N SER A 40 -19.44 0.93 4.10
CA SER A 40 -18.36 0.64 5.06
C SER A 40 -17.41 -0.45 4.54
N PHE A 41 -17.93 -1.52 3.93
CA PHE A 41 -17.11 -2.59 3.38
C PHE A 41 -16.26 -2.15 2.19
N GLU A 42 -16.81 -1.33 1.30
CA GLU A 42 -16.06 -0.77 0.17
C GLU A 42 -14.88 0.08 0.64
N ARG A 43 -15.07 0.86 1.72
CA ARG A 43 -13.98 1.65 2.34
C ARG A 43 -12.90 0.76 2.93
N SER A 44 -13.30 -0.27 3.70
CA SER A 44 -12.33 -1.20 4.27
C SER A 44 -11.59 -1.97 3.19
N ALA A 45 -12.28 -2.36 2.11
CA ALA A 45 -11.65 -3.07 1.00
C ALA A 45 -10.64 -2.17 0.26
N SER A 46 -11.01 -0.93 -0.09
CA SER A 46 -10.10 -0.02 -0.80
C SER A 46 -8.88 0.36 0.03
N GLU A 47 -9.04 0.58 1.34
CA GLU A 47 -7.93 0.85 2.24
C GLU A 47 -6.99 -0.36 2.38
N VAL A 48 -7.55 -1.56 2.50
CA VAL A 48 -6.75 -2.79 2.58
C VAL A 48 -5.98 -3.03 1.29
N ILE A 49 -6.62 -2.83 0.12
CA ILE A 49 -5.96 -2.94 -1.19
C ILE A 49 -4.79 -1.96 -1.28
N ALA A 50 -5.00 -0.68 -0.95
CA ALA A 50 -3.95 0.33 -0.98
C ALA A 50 -2.77 -0.01 -0.04
N ARG A 51 -3.06 -0.53 1.17
CA ARG A 51 -2.02 -0.99 2.10
C ARG A 51 -1.24 -2.19 1.57
N CYS A 52 -1.91 -3.10 0.85
CA CYS A 52 -1.28 -4.25 0.21
C CYS A 52 -0.38 -3.83 -0.96
N GLU A 53 -0.84 -2.90 -1.80
CA GLU A 53 -0.06 -2.34 -2.91
C GLU A 53 1.23 -1.66 -2.40
N LEU A 54 1.11 -0.77 -1.40
CA LEU A 54 2.28 -0.14 -0.77
C LEU A 54 3.25 -1.15 -0.15
N ALA A 55 2.73 -2.24 0.42
CA ALA A 55 3.58 -3.29 0.98
C ALA A 55 4.35 -4.05 -0.09
N GLN A 56 3.66 -4.44 -1.16
CA GLN A 56 4.27 -5.15 -2.27
C GLN A 56 5.34 -4.31 -2.96
N GLU A 57 5.06 -3.02 -3.17
CA GLU A 57 6.00 -2.08 -3.77
C GLU A 57 7.24 -1.85 -2.89
N ALA A 58 7.04 -1.66 -1.58
CA ALA A 58 8.14 -1.57 -0.64
C ALA A 58 8.98 -2.85 -0.57
N ASP A 59 8.34 -4.02 -0.61
CA ASP A 59 9.04 -5.31 -0.62
C ASP A 59 9.91 -5.46 -1.88
N PHE A 60 9.41 -5.07 -3.05
CA PHE A 60 10.22 -5.06 -4.28
C PHE A 60 11.38 -4.05 -4.22
N ALA A 61 11.12 -2.85 -3.71
CA ALA A 61 12.16 -1.83 -3.56
C ALA A 61 13.28 -2.29 -2.61
N MET A 62 12.90 -2.87 -1.48
CA MET A 62 13.84 -3.40 -0.48
C MET A 62 14.59 -4.62 -1.00
N ALA A 63 13.92 -5.54 -1.69
CA ALA A 63 14.58 -6.69 -2.30
C ALA A 63 15.63 -6.23 -3.34
N ARG A 64 15.28 -5.24 -4.16
CA ARG A 64 16.22 -4.70 -5.16
C ARG A 64 17.41 -4.01 -4.51
N LEU A 65 17.16 -3.17 -3.50
CA LEU A 65 18.23 -2.53 -2.72
C LEU A 65 19.13 -3.57 -2.03
N ALA A 66 18.56 -4.60 -1.43
CA ALA A 66 19.32 -5.67 -0.80
C ALA A 66 20.19 -6.43 -1.80
N ASP A 67 19.69 -6.71 -3.00
CA ASP A 67 20.47 -7.34 -4.07
C ASP A 67 21.62 -6.47 -4.56
N ASP A 68 21.41 -5.15 -4.66
CA ASP A 68 22.48 -4.21 -5.01
C ASP A 68 23.56 -4.13 -3.93
N LEU A 69 23.15 -4.17 -2.65
CA LEU A 69 24.07 -4.22 -1.50
C LEU A 69 24.83 -5.55 -1.41
N ARG A 70 24.23 -6.68 -1.81
CA ARG A 70 24.94 -7.98 -1.89
C ARG A 70 26.06 -7.98 -2.92
N GLY A 71 25.97 -7.13 -3.95
CA GLY A 71 27.04 -6.90 -4.90
C GLY A 71 28.23 -6.13 -4.33
N PHE A 72 28.15 -5.63 -3.09
CA PHE A 72 29.22 -4.94 -2.39
C PHE A 72 30.26 -5.96 -1.90
N SER A 73 31.38 -6.09 -2.61
CA SER A 73 32.56 -6.85 -2.15
C SER A 73 33.65 -5.86 -1.74
N SER A 74 34.02 -5.86 -0.46
CA SER A 74 34.91 -4.87 0.16
C SER A 74 36.40 -5.04 -0.10
N THR A 75 36.76 -5.96 -1.00
CA THR A 75 38.14 -6.24 -1.36
C THR A 75 38.87 -5.07 -2.05
N ARG A 76 38.20 -3.94 -2.30
CA ARG A 76 38.83 -2.72 -2.83
C ARG A 76 38.86 -1.60 -1.77
N PRO A 77 40.03 -1.02 -1.46
CA PRO A 77 40.20 -0.02 -0.42
C PRO A 77 39.62 1.38 -0.75
N GLU A 78 38.99 1.56 -1.91
CA GLU A 78 38.42 2.85 -2.35
C GLU A 78 36.91 2.94 -2.15
N THR A 79 36.33 1.98 -1.43
CA THR A 79 34.88 1.92 -1.22
C THR A 79 34.46 2.98 -0.21
N ARG A 80 34.08 4.18 -0.70
CA ARG A 80 33.52 5.27 0.09
C ARG A 80 32.00 5.21 0.03
N THR A 81 31.35 4.93 1.14
CA THR A 81 29.93 5.26 1.37
C THR A 81 29.77 6.77 1.63
N LEU A 82 28.59 7.32 1.39
CA LEU A 82 28.33 8.28 0.32
C LEU A 82 27.56 9.47 0.84
N PHE A 83 27.56 10.55 0.06
CA PHE A 83 26.74 11.73 0.29
C PHE A 83 25.29 11.30 0.53
N MET A 84 24.79 11.55 1.74
CA MET A 84 23.42 11.31 2.15
C MET A 84 22.69 12.65 2.12
N ALA A 85 22.17 13.01 0.94
CA ALA A 85 21.08 13.96 0.90
C ALA A 85 19.79 13.23 1.29
N PRO A 86 18.80 13.89 1.90
CA PRO A 86 17.55 13.24 2.32
C PRO A 86 16.73 12.62 1.15
N GLU A 87 17.10 12.93 -0.09
CA GLU A 87 16.42 12.48 -1.31
C GLU A 87 17.34 11.68 -2.24
N GLU A 88 18.61 11.47 -1.87
CA GLU A 88 19.59 10.80 -2.71
C GLU A 88 20.53 9.91 -1.88
N LEU A 89 20.62 8.65 -2.28
CA LEU A 89 21.57 7.68 -1.77
C LEU A 89 22.43 7.20 -2.93
N GLN A 90 23.73 7.43 -2.84
CA GLN A 90 24.67 6.83 -3.75
C GLN A 90 25.33 5.61 -3.08
N LEU A 91 25.68 4.60 -3.86
CA LEU A 91 26.45 3.41 -3.48
C LEU A 91 27.60 3.22 -4.49
N ILE A 92 28.85 3.38 -4.08
CA ILE A 92 30.03 3.28 -4.96
C ILE A 92 30.70 1.93 -4.71
N PHE A 93 30.95 1.20 -5.80
CA PHE A 93 31.54 -0.13 -5.83
C PHE A 93 32.68 -0.18 -6.85
N GLY A 94 33.92 0.09 -6.44
CA GLY A 94 35.06 0.01 -7.36
C GLY A 94 34.89 0.94 -8.57
N ASP A 95 34.55 0.37 -9.73
CA ASP A 95 34.35 1.09 -11.00
C ASP A 95 32.88 1.45 -11.30
N ARG A 96 31.92 1.05 -10.46
CA ARG A 96 30.49 1.38 -10.63
C ARG A 96 29.91 2.22 -9.50
N THR A 97 29.00 3.12 -9.82
CA THR A 97 28.21 3.92 -8.87
C THR A 97 26.73 3.64 -9.11
N ILE A 98 26.01 3.21 -8.08
CA ILE A 98 24.56 3.06 -8.09
C ILE A 98 23.96 4.24 -7.34
N THR A 99 23.08 5.01 -7.96
CA THR A 99 22.41 6.14 -7.33
C THR A 99 20.92 5.87 -7.23
N TYR A 100 20.39 5.95 -6.02
CA TYR A 100 18.96 6.02 -5.74
C TYR A 100 18.58 7.48 -5.52
N SER A 101 17.67 7.98 -6.32
CA SER A 101 17.13 9.34 -6.17
C SER A 101 15.61 9.29 -6.06
N VAL A 102 15.05 10.18 -5.23
CA VAL A 102 13.62 10.38 -5.11
C VAL A 102 13.21 11.54 -6.00
N GLN A 103 12.41 11.27 -7.03
CA GLN A 103 11.91 12.28 -7.97
C GLN A 103 10.40 12.13 -8.12
N ASN A 104 9.63 13.18 -7.81
CA ASN A 104 8.17 13.15 -7.89
C ASN A 104 7.57 11.90 -7.24
N GLU A 105 7.94 11.64 -5.98
CA GLU A 105 7.53 10.45 -5.22
C GLU A 105 7.98 9.11 -5.83
N THR A 106 8.88 9.11 -6.80
CA THR A 106 9.35 7.90 -7.46
C THR A 106 10.80 7.64 -7.06
N LEU A 107 11.08 6.42 -6.60
CA LEU A 107 12.44 5.93 -6.39
C LEU A 107 13.03 5.49 -7.74
N ILE A 108 14.04 6.21 -8.19
CA ILE A 108 14.76 5.92 -9.43
C ILE A 108 16.14 5.41 -9.09
N ARG A 109 16.56 4.32 -9.73
CA ARG A 109 17.89 3.75 -9.62
C ARG A 109 18.66 3.96 -10.92
N SER A 110 19.81 4.62 -10.86
CA SER A 110 20.76 4.75 -11.96
C SER A 110 22.08 4.04 -11.64
N VAL A 111 22.80 3.62 -12.69
CA VAL A 111 24.11 2.95 -12.57
C VAL A 111 25.09 3.59 -13.54
N ASP A 112 26.28 3.95 -13.05
CA ASP A 112 27.38 4.52 -13.84
C ASP A 112 28.62 3.62 -13.68
N PRO A 113 29.35 3.20 -14.73
CA PRO A 113 29.06 3.41 -16.15
C PRO A 113 27.83 2.64 -16.62
N GLY A 114 26.93 3.36 -17.30
CA GLY A 114 25.65 2.88 -17.85
C GLY A 114 25.04 3.97 -18.73
N ALA A 115 24.33 3.58 -19.80
CA ALA A 115 23.95 4.51 -20.86
C ALA A 115 22.69 5.36 -20.55
N GLU A 116 21.82 4.92 -19.63
CA GLU A 116 20.54 5.58 -19.35
C GLU A 116 20.14 5.47 -17.85
N PRO A 117 19.27 6.36 -17.33
CA PRO A 117 18.70 6.22 -15.99
C PRO A 117 17.67 5.07 -15.98
N ASP A 118 18.11 3.88 -15.58
CA ASP A 118 17.51 2.64 -16.11
C ASP A 118 16.35 1.98 -15.37
N LEU A 119 15.93 2.39 -14.16
CA LEU A 119 14.80 1.70 -13.52
C LEU A 119 14.03 2.53 -12.49
N ILE A 120 12.72 2.64 -12.72
CA ILE A 120 11.75 2.97 -11.66
C ILE A 120 11.67 1.76 -10.73
N VAL A 121 12.12 1.94 -9.49
CA VAL A 121 12.12 0.90 -8.46
C VAL A 121 10.80 0.88 -7.70
N ALA A 122 10.25 2.06 -7.42
CA ALA A 122 9.00 2.22 -6.69
C ALA A 122 8.40 3.61 -6.90
N HIS A 123 7.09 3.73 -6.70
CA HIS A 123 6.31 4.95 -6.61
C HIS A 123 5.95 5.24 -5.15
N HIS A 124 5.34 6.41 -4.94
CA HIS A 124 4.84 6.88 -3.64
C HIS A 124 5.90 6.97 -2.53
N LEU A 125 7.18 6.99 -2.87
CA LEU A 125 8.26 7.13 -1.91
C LEU A 125 8.46 8.61 -1.55
N GLN A 126 8.28 8.96 -0.28
CA GLN A 126 8.48 10.32 0.22
C GLN A 126 9.89 10.55 0.76
N HIS A 127 10.44 9.56 1.47
CA HIS A 127 11.74 9.70 2.11
C HIS A 127 12.61 8.46 1.91
N LEU A 128 13.88 8.72 1.66
CA LEU A 128 14.96 7.73 1.65
C LEU A 128 16.01 8.17 2.66
N GLN A 129 16.30 7.34 3.64
CA GLN A 129 17.31 7.64 4.66
C GLN A 129 18.27 6.47 4.82
N ALA A 130 19.57 6.76 4.84
CA ALA A 130 20.58 5.83 5.31
C ALA A 130 21.15 6.35 6.63
N LEU A 131 21.38 5.45 7.58
CA LEU A 131 21.96 5.76 8.87
C LEU A 131 23.02 4.70 9.20
N ARG A 132 24.25 5.15 9.49
CA ARG A 132 25.26 4.26 10.04
C ARG A 132 24.92 3.95 11.50
N ILE A 133 24.73 2.67 11.83
CA ILE A 133 24.31 2.24 13.17
C ILE A 133 25.52 2.17 14.11
N ASP A 134 26.65 1.68 13.61
CA ASP A 134 27.87 1.50 14.39
C ASP A 134 29.02 2.30 13.76
N PRO A 135 29.74 3.15 14.51
CA PRO A 135 30.91 3.87 13.99
C PRO A 135 32.16 3.00 13.79
N GLN A 136 32.25 1.84 14.45
CA GLN A 136 33.37 0.90 14.35
C GLN A 136 33.10 -0.17 13.30
N GLU A 137 31.85 -0.60 13.15
CA GLU A 137 31.45 -1.60 12.16
C GLU A 137 30.78 -0.94 10.93
N PRO A 138 30.87 -1.54 9.73
CA PRO A 138 30.22 -1.04 8.51
C PRO A 138 28.73 -1.43 8.45
N ILE A 139 27.99 -1.21 9.56
CA ILE A 139 26.55 -1.53 9.64
C ILE A 139 25.72 -0.30 9.31
N PHE A 140 24.83 -0.45 8.33
CA PHE A 140 23.92 0.59 7.87
C PHE A 140 22.45 0.17 7.99
N LYS A 141 21.61 1.11 8.42
CA LYS A 141 20.14 1.04 8.37
C LYS A 141 19.65 1.93 7.25
N PHE A 142 19.00 1.34 6.26
CA PHE A 142 18.27 2.03 5.21
C PHE A 142 16.79 2.08 5.57
N SER A 143 16.16 3.23 5.37
CA SER A 143 14.73 3.45 5.64
C SER A 143 14.07 4.06 4.41
N LEU A 144 12.99 3.45 3.97
CA LEU A 144 12.13 3.94 2.89
C LEU A 144 10.77 4.27 3.48
N THR A 145 10.29 5.50 3.31
CA THR A 145 8.95 5.91 3.74
C THR A 145 8.09 6.15 2.51
N PHE A 146 7.00 5.40 2.42
CA PHE A 146 6.01 5.49 1.36
C PHE A 146 4.77 6.19 1.87
N ALA A 147 4.15 7.02 1.04
CA ALA A 147 2.83 7.54 1.34
C ALA A 147 1.95 7.69 0.09
N LEU A 148 0.74 7.13 0.18
CA LEU A 148 -0.27 7.31 -0.87
C LEU A 148 -1.12 8.54 -0.55
N PRO A 149 -1.31 9.46 -1.52
CA PRO A 149 -2.35 10.47 -1.41
C PRO A 149 -3.70 9.77 -1.55
N PHE A 150 -4.36 9.50 -0.43
CA PHE A 150 -5.75 9.05 -0.48
C PHE A 150 -6.58 10.22 -0.99
N ARG A 151 -7.12 10.11 -2.22
CA ARG A 151 -8.08 11.07 -2.76
C ARG A 151 -9.41 10.95 -2.01
N GLU A 152 -9.44 11.32 -0.75
CA GLU A 152 -10.69 11.64 -0.09
C GLU A 152 -11.15 13.02 -0.55
N GLN A 153 -12.39 13.10 -1.04
CA GLN A 153 -13.15 14.35 -1.18
C GLN A 153 -13.52 14.89 0.22
N ARG A 154 -12.51 15.18 1.05
CA ARG A 154 -12.66 15.85 2.35
C ARG A 154 -11.79 17.10 2.38
N ALA A 155 -12.15 18.02 3.27
CA ALA A 155 -11.39 19.22 3.56
C ALA A 155 -9.96 18.95 4.11
N THR A 156 -9.63 17.68 4.43
CA THR A 156 -8.31 17.27 4.89
C THR A 156 -8.03 15.85 4.36
N PRO A 157 -7.09 15.67 3.42
CA PRO A 157 -6.74 14.34 2.92
C PRO A 157 -6.01 13.55 4.01
N LEU A 158 -6.49 12.34 4.30
CA LEU A 158 -5.73 11.38 5.09
C LEU A 158 -4.62 10.81 4.21
N VAL A 159 -3.38 10.91 4.68
CA VAL A 159 -2.22 10.32 4.01
C VAL A 159 -1.95 8.97 4.66
N LEU A 160 -1.93 7.91 3.86
CA LEU A 160 -1.55 6.58 4.33
C LEU A 160 -0.03 6.48 4.22
N GLU A 161 0.68 6.61 5.33
CA GLU A 161 2.14 6.54 5.40
C GLU A 161 2.61 5.19 5.97
N ARG A 162 3.69 4.63 5.41
CA ARG A 162 4.33 3.42 5.91
C ARG A 162 5.84 3.43 5.68
N SER A 163 6.59 3.12 6.72
CA SER A 163 8.06 3.04 6.67
C SER A 163 8.56 1.60 6.72
N TYR A 164 9.60 1.33 5.94
CA TYR A 164 10.27 0.04 5.85
C TYR A 164 11.75 0.21 6.13
N HIS A 165 12.37 -0.80 6.71
CA HIS A 165 13.77 -0.76 7.09
C HIS A 165 14.54 -1.98 6.58
N LEU A 166 15.74 -1.73 6.07
CA LEU A 166 16.71 -2.75 5.70
C LEU A 166 17.99 -2.52 6.51
N ILE A 167 18.47 -3.57 7.18
CA ILE A 167 19.76 -3.54 7.87
C ILE A 167 20.75 -4.32 7.02
N ALA A 168 21.84 -3.68 6.64
CA ALA A 168 22.90 -4.31 5.87
C ALA A 168 24.24 -4.14 6.57
N VAL A 169 25.00 -5.24 6.60
CA VAL A 169 26.41 -5.23 6.97
C VAL A 169 27.17 -5.22 5.65
N LEU A 170 27.85 -4.11 5.37
CA LEU A 170 28.70 -4.02 4.18
C LEU A 170 30.05 -4.66 4.55
N PRO A 171 30.59 -5.58 3.74
CA PRO A 171 31.88 -6.21 4.06
C PRO A 171 33.02 -5.19 4.12
#